data_AF-A0A0B6ZQH3-F1
#
_entry.id   AF-A0A0B6ZQH3-F1
#
_cell.length_a   1.000
_cell.length_b   1.000
_cell.length_c   1.000
_cell.angle_alpha   90.00
_cell.angle_beta   90.00
_cell.angle_gamma   90.00
#
_symmetry.space_group_name_H-M   'P 1'
#
loop_
_entity.id
_entity.type
_entity.pdbx_description
1 polymer ?
#
loop_
_entity_poly.entity_id
_entity_poly.type
_entity_poly.pdbx_seq_one_letter_code
_entity_poly.pdbx_strand_id
1 'polypeptide(L)'
;MSSLEERREARRRRRGADDEDAPAEEDTSSRRGRRRGTEDETPAETPAAAVEDDSGAREEEERRRREEEEAAAAERQRQEAERKRRQEEERRQQEEKRRKEEEEERRKAQERAERDRMEAEEEAREKAEEEERKKKKGKRKGLGGLSAEKKKLLKKLIMQKAAEDLRNEAKQKAAEKEKYINDRVLHIKTDGKTQAELVQLVQDLHQRVSVLEEDVYDWEIKIRKQDFEINELTLKVNDTKGKL
;
A
#
# COMPACT_ATOMS: atom_id res chain seq x y z
N MET A 1 -10.10 -7.12 28.96
CA MET A 1 -10.63 -6.29 27.85
C MET A 1 -11.93 -6.97 27.39
N SER A 2 -13.10 -6.40 27.71
CA SER A 2 -14.35 -7.21 27.81
C SER A 2 -15.41 -6.97 26.73
N SER A 3 -15.15 -6.13 25.72
CA SER A 3 -16.16 -5.64 24.77
C SER A 3 -16.52 -6.59 23.61
N LEU A 4 -15.90 -7.78 23.55
CA LEU A 4 -16.16 -8.79 22.51
C LEU A 4 -17.15 -9.89 22.94
N GLU A 5 -17.31 -10.12 24.25
CA GLU A 5 -18.26 -11.13 24.75
C GLU A 5 -19.67 -10.56 24.93
N GLU A 6 -19.82 -9.33 25.43
CA GLU A 6 -21.10 -8.60 25.45
C GLU A 6 -21.75 -8.54 24.05
N ARG A 7 -20.93 -8.29 23.01
CA ARG A 7 -21.37 -8.27 21.60
C ARG A 7 -21.77 -9.64 21.04
N ARG A 8 -21.31 -10.75 21.64
CA ARG A 8 -21.78 -12.10 21.32
C ARG A 8 -23.10 -12.41 22.03
N GLU A 9 -23.23 -12.05 23.30
CA GLU A 9 -24.43 -12.34 24.09
C GLU A 9 -25.66 -11.56 23.60
N ALA A 10 -25.48 -10.30 23.19
CA ALA A 10 -26.53 -9.48 22.58
C ALA A 10 -27.18 -10.10 21.32
N ARG A 11 -26.47 -10.99 20.60
CA ARG A 11 -27.03 -11.72 19.44
C ARG A 11 -27.81 -12.99 19.81
N ARG A 12 -27.70 -13.52 21.04
CA ARG A 12 -28.54 -14.64 21.49
C ARG A 12 -29.96 -14.21 21.89
N ARG A 13 -30.15 -13.00 22.42
CA ARG A 13 -31.47 -12.45 22.81
C ARG A 13 -32.37 -11.99 21.64
N ARG A 14 -32.18 -12.50 20.43
CA ARG A 14 -33.04 -12.23 19.24
C ARG A 14 -33.37 -13.49 18.41
N ARG A 15 -33.32 -14.68 19.02
CA ARG A 15 -33.94 -15.92 18.52
C ARG A 15 -34.37 -16.78 19.72
N GLY A 16 -35.59 -17.33 19.68
CA GLY A 16 -36.14 -18.19 20.73
C GLY A 16 -37.00 -17.44 21.74
N ALA A 17 -38.23 -17.12 21.33
CA ALA A 17 -39.39 -16.80 22.15
C ALA A 17 -40.61 -16.79 21.22
N ASP A 18 -41.19 -17.97 21.06
CA ASP A 18 -42.48 -18.24 20.41
C ASP A 18 -43.61 -17.64 21.32
N ASP A 19 -44.89 -17.51 20.96
CA ASP A 19 -45.77 -18.33 20.12
C ASP A 19 -47.03 -17.51 19.71
N GLU A 20 -47.76 -18.00 18.69
CA GLU A 20 -49.11 -17.57 18.20
C GLU A 20 -49.28 -16.08 17.76
N ASP A 21 -50.14 -15.70 16.80
CA ASP A 21 -51.30 -16.36 16.18
C ASP A 21 -51.35 -16.08 14.65
N ALA A 22 -52.10 -16.88 13.86
CA ALA A 22 -52.15 -16.86 12.40
C ALA A 22 -53.40 -17.61 11.86
N PRO A 23 -53.72 -17.62 10.53
CA PRO A 23 -53.20 -16.82 9.41
C PRO A 23 -54.34 -16.10 8.63
N ALA A 24 -54.02 -15.48 7.48
CA ALA A 24 -54.71 -15.75 6.21
C ALA A 24 -54.14 -14.86 5.07
N GLU A 25 -53.49 -15.49 4.09
CA GLU A 25 -53.14 -14.90 2.79
C GLU A 25 -53.43 -15.92 1.67
N GLU A 26 -53.31 -15.47 0.42
CA GLU A 26 -53.31 -16.23 -0.84
C GLU A 26 -54.66 -16.54 -1.54
N ASP A 27 -55.09 -15.57 -2.36
CA ASP A 27 -55.09 -15.61 -3.85
C ASP A 27 -55.78 -16.75 -4.65
N THR A 28 -56.00 -16.47 -5.93
CA THR A 28 -56.36 -17.35 -7.07
C THR A 28 -57.84 -17.68 -7.35
N SER A 29 -58.47 -16.77 -8.11
CA SER A 29 -58.94 -17.02 -9.48
C SER A 29 -59.74 -18.31 -9.84
N SER A 30 -60.95 -18.07 -10.38
CA SER A 30 -61.55 -18.74 -11.56
C SER A 30 -62.65 -19.83 -11.39
N ARG A 31 -63.80 -19.52 -12.03
CA ARG A 31 -64.63 -20.40 -12.89
C ARG A 31 -65.52 -21.53 -12.31
N ARG A 32 -66.84 -21.34 -12.59
CA ARG A 32 -67.69 -22.23 -13.44
C ARG A 32 -68.57 -23.34 -12.82
N GLY A 33 -69.40 -22.99 -11.85
CA GLY A 33 -70.88 -23.17 -11.83
C GLY A 33 -71.61 -24.46 -12.30
N ARG A 34 -72.91 -24.27 -12.65
CA ARG A 34 -74.01 -25.23 -12.99
C ARG A 34 -74.78 -25.94 -11.84
N ARG A 35 -76.08 -25.58 -11.76
CA ARG A 35 -77.28 -26.47 -11.57
C ARG A 35 -77.38 -27.23 -10.21
N ARG A 36 -78.56 -27.63 -9.69
CA ARG A 36 -79.92 -27.78 -10.25
C ARG A 36 -81.01 -27.60 -9.17
N GLY A 37 -82.14 -26.99 -9.54
CA GLY A 37 -83.49 -27.32 -9.04
C GLY A 37 -84.02 -26.49 -7.87
N THR A 38 -85.31 -26.49 -7.47
CA THR A 38 -86.57 -27.18 -7.90
C THR A 38 -87.51 -27.14 -6.67
N GLU A 39 -88.85 -26.94 -6.67
CA GLU A 39 -89.91 -26.40 -7.59
C GLU A 39 -91.06 -25.90 -6.66
N ASP A 40 -91.97 -24.95 -6.95
CA ASP A 40 -92.08 -23.98 -8.06
C ASP A 40 -92.25 -22.51 -7.52
N GLU A 41 -93.41 -21.88 -7.23
CA GLU A 41 -94.85 -22.20 -7.33
C GLU A 41 -95.66 -20.96 -7.81
N THR A 42 -96.71 -21.16 -8.64
CA THR A 42 -97.54 -20.12 -9.31
C THR A 42 -98.94 -20.68 -9.67
N PRO A 43 -99.87 -20.01 -10.41
CA PRO A 43 -100.19 -18.59 -10.62
C PRO A 43 -101.69 -18.25 -10.30
N ALA A 44 -102.19 -17.04 -10.63
CA ALA A 44 -103.63 -16.79 -10.82
C ALA A 44 -103.95 -15.52 -11.66
N GLU A 45 -105.10 -15.54 -12.33
CA GLU A 45 -105.65 -14.51 -13.24
C GLU A 45 -107.20 -14.43 -13.05
N THR A 46 -108.03 -13.55 -13.65
CA THR A 46 -107.99 -12.40 -14.61
C THR A 46 -109.30 -11.57 -14.34
N PRO A 47 -109.78 -10.57 -15.13
CA PRO A 47 -109.18 -9.65 -16.12
C PRO A 47 -109.61 -8.16 -15.94
N ALA A 48 -109.29 -7.36 -16.97
CA ALA A 48 -109.63 -5.95 -17.23
C ALA A 48 -111.06 -5.43 -16.93
N ALA A 49 -111.11 -4.11 -16.68
CA ALA A 49 -112.24 -3.22 -16.98
C ALA A 49 -111.71 -1.94 -17.68
N ALA A 50 -112.46 -1.35 -18.61
CA ALA A 50 -111.97 -0.32 -19.52
C ALA A 50 -112.24 1.12 -19.05
N VAL A 51 -111.29 2.02 -19.35
CA VAL A 51 -111.49 3.47 -19.51
C VAL A 51 -110.62 3.90 -20.70
N GLU A 52 -111.13 4.76 -21.58
CA GLU A 52 -110.41 5.23 -22.78
C GLU A 52 -109.69 6.57 -22.54
N ASP A 53 -108.77 6.88 -23.47
CA ASP A 53 -108.13 8.17 -23.75
C ASP A 53 -106.95 8.69 -22.87
N ASP A 54 -106.09 9.48 -23.52
CA ASP A 54 -104.88 10.19 -23.03
C ASP A 54 -103.66 9.36 -22.51
N SER A 55 -103.58 8.05 -22.80
CA SER A 55 -102.42 7.22 -22.38
C SER A 55 -101.14 7.43 -23.20
N GLY A 56 -101.18 8.13 -24.34
CA GLY A 56 -100.02 8.32 -25.22
C GLY A 56 -98.96 9.28 -24.66
N ALA A 57 -99.37 10.48 -24.24
CA ALA A 57 -98.43 11.54 -23.83
C ALA A 57 -97.65 11.16 -22.55
N ARG A 58 -98.30 10.51 -21.58
CA ARG A 58 -97.65 10.09 -20.32
C ARG A 58 -96.66 8.95 -20.50
N GLU A 59 -96.96 7.94 -21.32
CA GLU A 59 -95.97 6.90 -21.60
C GLU A 59 -94.76 7.44 -22.37
N GLU A 60 -94.96 8.37 -23.30
CA GLU A 60 -93.84 8.98 -24.01
C GLU A 60 -93.01 9.89 -23.10
N GLU A 61 -93.65 10.66 -22.20
CA GLU A 61 -92.94 11.45 -21.19
C GLU A 61 -92.17 10.57 -20.20
N GLU A 62 -92.74 9.45 -19.74
CA GLU A 62 -92.04 8.55 -18.81
C GLU A 62 -90.89 7.80 -19.49
N ARG A 63 -91.03 7.41 -20.77
CA ARG A 63 -89.93 6.87 -21.57
C ARG A 63 -88.81 7.90 -21.75
N ARG A 64 -89.15 9.14 -22.13
CA ARG A 64 -88.19 10.24 -22.25
C ARG A 64 -87.48 10.54 -20.93
N ARG A 65 -88.19 10.53 -19.79
CA ARG A 65 -87.59 10.69 -18.44
C ARG A 65 -86.64 9.53 -18.09
N ARG A 66 -86.99 8.29 -18.43
CA ARG A 66 -86.11 7.12 -18.22
C ARG A 66 -84.90 7.14 -19.15
N GLU A 67 -85.05 7.56 -20.40
CA GLU A 67 -83.94 7.76 -21.34
C GLU A 67 -83.03 8.93 -20.90
N GLU A 68 -83.59 10.01 -20.36
CA GLU A 68 -82.85 11.13 -19.78
C GLU A 68 -82.13 10.73 -18.48
N GLU A 69 -82.76 9.93 -17.62
CA GLU A 69 -82.12 9.37 -16.41
C GLU A 69 -81.04 8.35 -16.75
N GLU A 70 -81.25 7.46 -17.73
CA GLU A 70 -80.24 6.52 -18.22
C GLU A 70 -79.08 7.24 -18.93
N ALA A 71 -79.37 8.29 -19.73
CA ALA A 71 -78.34 9.14 -20.31
C ALA A 71 -77.55 9.89 -19.24
N ALA A 72 -78.20 10.45 -18.22
CA ALA A 72 -77.54 11.11 -17.09
C ALA A 72 -76.74 10.12 -16.23
N ALA A 73 -77.22 8.88 -16.05
CA ALA A 73 -76.48 7.81 -15.38
C ALA A 73 -75.25 7.38 -16.19
N ALA A 74 -75.40 7.21 -17.51
CA ALA A 74 -74.30 6.92 -18.43
C ALA A 74 -73.28 8.08 -18.50
N GLU A 75 -73.73 9.34 -18.43
CA GLU A 75 -72.83 10.48 -18.35
C GLU A 75 -72.08 10.51 -17.02
N ARG A 76 -72.76 10.30 -15.88
CA ARG A 76 -72.10 10.16 -14.57
C ARG A 76 -71.08 9.03 -14.55
N GLN A 77 -71.39 7.86 -15.15
CA GLN A 77 -70.45 6.75 -15.29
C GLN A 77 -69.24 7.13 -16.18
N ARG A 78 -69.46 7.87 -17.28
CA ARG A 78 -68.36 8.40 -18.12
C ARG A 78 -67.48 9.39 -17.35
N GLN A 79 -68.07 10.36 -16.65
CA GLN A 79 -67.36 11.33 -15.82
C GLN A 79 -66.60 10.65 -14.67
N GLU A 80 -67.17 9.62 -14.03
CA GLU A 80 -66.49 8.84 -12.98
C GLU A 80 -65.35 7.99 -13.54
N ALA A 81 -65.55 7.32 -14.68
CA ALA A 81 -64.51 6.57 -15.37
C ALA A 81 -63.37 7.47 -15.85
N GLU A 82 -63.68 8.68 -16.31
CA GLU A 82 -62.68 9.67 -16.68
C GLU A 82 -61.91 10.21 -15.46
N ARG A 83 -62.60 10.51 -14.35
CA ARG A 83 -61.95 10.88 -13.08
C ARG A 83 -61.01 9.78 -12.58
N LYS A 84 -61.45 8.50 -12.63
CA LYS A 84 -60.61 7.34 -12.28
C LYS A 84 -59.40 7.23 -13.19
N ARG A 85 -59.55 7.38 -14.52
CA ARG A 85 -58.43 7.40 -15.47
C ARG A 85 -57.44 8.53 -15.19
N ARG A 86 -57.91 9.75 -14.96
CA ARG A 86 -57.06 10.90 -14.60
C ARG A 86 -56.28 10.65 -13.31
N GLN A 87 -56.94 10.14 -12.26
CA GLN A 87 -56.28 9.77 -10.99
C GLN A 87 -55.27 8.62 -11.14
N GLU A 88 -55.55 7.65 -12.01
CA GLU A 88 -54.61 6.56 -12.31
C GLU A 88 -53.40 7.06 -13.10
N GLU A 89 -53.62 7.97 -14.06
CA GLU A 89 -52.56 8.60 -14.85
C GLU A 89 -51.67 9.52 -13.98
N GLU A 90 -52.26 10.34 -13.11
CA GLU A 90 -51.54 11.14 -12.12
C GLU A 90 -50.68 10.26 -11.19
N ARG A 91 -51.21 9.13 -10.71
CA ARG A 91 -50.46 8.13 -9.94
C ARG A 91 -49.29 7.53 -10.73
N ARG A 92 -49.54 7.11 -11.98
CA ARG A 92 -48.49 6.57 -12.87
C ARG A 92 -47.39 7.60 -13.12
N GLN A 93 -47.74 8.85 -13.40
CA GLN A 93 -46.77 9.94 -13.58
C GLN A 93 -46.00 10.26 -12.29
N GLN A 94 -46.63 10.18 -11.11
CA GLN A 94 -45.96 10.40 -9.82
C GLN A 94 -45.01 9.24 -9.47
N GLU A 95 -45.38 8.01 -9.79
CA GLU A 95 -44.51 6.84 -9.62
C GLU A 95 -43.33 6.86 -10.59
N GLU A 96 -43.55 7.23 -11.85
CA GLU A 96 -42.48 7.36 -12.85
C GLU A 96 -41.47 8.46 -12.48
N LYS A 97 -41.94 9.59 -11.95
CA LYS A 97 -41.07 10.65 -11.39
C LYS A 97 -40.23 10.12 -10.24
N ARG A 98 -40.83 9.45 -9.26
CA ARG A 98 -40.12 8.84 -8.12
C ARG A 98 -39.08 7.81 -8.55
N ARG A 99 -39.40 6.96 -9.53
CA ARG A 99 -38.47 5.98 -10.11
C ARG A 99 -37.26 6.66 -10.76
N LYS A 100 -37.48 7.74 -11.51
CA LYS A 100 -36.42 8.55 -12.14
C LYS A 100 -35.57 9.29 -11.11
N GLU A 101 -36.19 9.88 -10.09
CA GLU A 101 -35.50 10.53 -8.96
C GLU A 101 -34.62 9.52 -8.20
N GLU A 102 -35.11 8.32 -7.93
CA GLU A 102 -34.34 7.26 -7.27
C GLU A 102 -33.20 6.73 -8.14
N GLU A 103 -33.41 6.59 -9.45
CA GLU A 103 -32.35 6.22 -10.41
C GLU A 103 -31.26 7.29 -10.50
N GLU A 104 -31.64 8.58 -10.51
CA GLU A 104 -30.69 9.70 -10.53
C GLU A 104 -29.90 9.82 -9.21
N GLU A 105 -30.56 9.63 -8.06
CA GLU A 105 -29.91 9.50 -6.74
C GLU A 105 -28.91 8.33 -6.72
N ARG A 106 -29.32 7.13 -7.17
CA ARG A 106 -28.46 5.94 -7.25
C ARG A 106 -27.24 6.19 -8.15
N ARG A 107 -27.43 6.85 -9.29
CA ARG A 107 -26.34 7.20 -10.22
C ARG A 107 -25.38 8.21 -9.59
N LYS A 108 -25.88 9.28 -8.95
CA LYS A 108 -25.04 10.26 -8.23
C LYS A 108 -24.29 9.62 -7.06
N ALA A 109 -24.89 8.66 -6.37
CA ALA A 109 -24.25 7.91 -5.29
C ALA A 109 -23.13 6.99 -5.81
N GLN A 110 -23.33 6.34 -6.97
CA GLN A 110 -22.30 5.57 -7.65
C GLN A 110 -21.13 6.46 -8.12
N GLU A 111 -21.42 7.57 -8.79
CA GLU A 111 -20.41 8.52 -9.28
C GLU A 111 -19.54 9.09 -8.14
N ARG A 112 -20.16 9.43 -7.00
CA ARG A 112 -19.42 9.83 -5.78
C ARG A 112 -18.57 8.68 -5.23
N ALA A 113 -19.14 7.49 -5.07
CA ALA A 113 -18.40 6.33 -4.56
C ALA A 113 -17.28 5.86 -5.50
N GLU A 114 -17.36 6.13 -6.79
CA GLU A 114 -16.29 5.90 -7.77
C GLU A 114 -15.20 6.97 -7.65
N ARG A 115 -15.58 8.25 -7.56
CA ARG A 115 -14.63 9.34 -7.30
C ARG A 115 -13.87 9.14 -5.98
N ASP A 116 -14.56 8.83 -4.89
CA ASP A 116 -13.95 8.61 -3.57
C ASP A 116 -12.95 7.44 -3.60
N ARG A 117 -13.18 6.42 -4.44
CA ARG A 117 -12.24 5.32 -4.68
C ARG A 117 -11.03 5.76 -5.50
N MET A 118 -11.23 6.54 -6.56
CA MET A 118 -10.14 7.08 -7.39
C MET A 118 -9.24 8.01 -6.57
N GLU A 119 -9.82 8.91 -5.78
CA GLU A 119 -9.10 9.83 -4.90
C GLU A 119 -8.30 9.06 -3.82
N ALA A 120 -8.90 8.00 -3.24
CA ALA A 120 -8.19 7.11 -2.29
C ALA A 120 -7.10 6.25 -2.94
N GLU A 121 -7.25 5.81 -4.21
CA GLU A 121 -6.20 5.08 -4.93
C GLU A 121 -5.05 6.02 -5.31
N GLU A 122 -5.34 7.24 -5.76
CA GLU A 122 -4.33 8.26 -6.07
C GLU A 122 -3.54 8.66 -4.81
N GLU A 123 -4.22 8.93 -3.69
CA GLU A 123 -3.56 9.24 -2.42
C GLU A 123 -2.71 8.05 -1.91
N ALA A 124 -3.17 6.81 -2.10
CA ALA A 124 -2.39 5.61 -1.78
C ALA A 124 -1.16 5.45 -2.69
N ARG A 125 -1.28 5.78 -3.98
CA ARG A 125 -0.17 5.79 -4.94
C ARG A 125 0.86 6.88 -4.62
N GLU A 126 0.43 8.09 -4.28
CA GLU A 126 1.34 9.17 -3.87
C GLU A 126 2.08 8.80 -2.57
N LYS A 127 1.38 8.32 -1.54
CA LYS A 127 2.00 7.83 -0.30
C LYS A 127 3.01 6.72 -0.57
N ALA A 128 2.69 5.79 -1.47
CA ALA A 128 3.62 4.72 -1.88
C ALA A 128 4.84 5.25 -2.65
N GLU A 129 4.70 6.23 -3.55
CA GLU A 129 5.84 6.85 -4.22
C GLU A 129 6.69 7.68 -3.24
N GLU A 130 6.08 8.41 -2.31
CA GLU A 130 6.80 9.21 -1.31
C GLU A 130 7.58 8.32 -0.35
N GLU A 131 7.02 7.19 0.07
CA GLU A 131 7.76 6.15 0.80
C GLU A 131 8.88 5.54 -0.05
N GLU A 132 8.65 5.22 -1.32
CA GLU A 132 9.71 4.72 -2.22
C GLU A 132 10.82 5.76 -2.41
N ARG A 133 10.50 7.05 -2.54
CA ARG A 133 11.47 8.16 -2.59
C ARG A 133 12.28 8.26 -1.29
N LYS A 134 11.62 8.14 -0.13
CA LYS A 134 12.27 8.10 1.20
C LYS A 134 13.21 6.88 1.31
N LYS A 135 12.74 5.69 0.92
CA LYS A 135 13.52 4.43 0.93
C LYS A 135 14.68 4.47 -0.07
N LYS A 136 14.53 5.07 -1.25
CA LYS A 136 15.59 5.31 -2.24
C LYS A 136 16.65 6.29 -1.73
N LYS A 137 16.27 7.39 -1.05
CA LYS A 137 17.21 8.29 -0.35
C LYS A 137 17.91 7.59 0.83
N GLY A 138 17.22 6.67 1.52
CA GLY A 138 17.78 5.88 2.63
C GLY A 138 18.78 4.78 2.22
N LYS A 139 18.74 4.30 0.98
CA LYS A 139 19.67 3.29 0.43
C LYS A 139 21.06 3.88 0.12
N ARG A 140 21.78 4.21 1.19
CA ARG A 140 23.14 4.78 1.25
C ARG A 140 24.20 3.88 0.59
N LYS A 141 24.33 3.94 -0.75
CA LYS A 141 25.36 3.21 -1.51
C LYS A 141 26.78 3.65 -1.10
N GLY A 142 27.56 2.72 -0.55
CA GLY A 142 29.01 2.86 -0.29
C GLY A 142 29.39 3.53 1.03
N LEU A 143 30.56 3.13 1.57
CA LEU A 143 31.15 3.45 2.89
C LEU A 143 30.38 4.47 3.75
N GLY A 144 29.68 3.97 4.77
CA GLY A 144 29.06 4.73 5.86
C GLY A 144 27.97 5.73 5.45
N GLY A 145 27.65 5.88 4.16
CA GLY A 145 26.72 6.90 3.67
C GLY A 145 27.05 8.32 4.11
N LEU A 146 28.34 8.64 4.28
CA LEU A 146 28.84 10.01 4.46
C LEU A 146 28.72 10.80 3.14
N SER A 147 28.53 12.12 3.21
CA SER A 147 28.55 12.98 2.02
C SER A 147 29.92 12.94 1.32
N ALA A 148 29.95 13.27 0.02
CA ALA A 148 31.19 13.26 -0.76
C ALA A 148 32.26 14.21 -0.16
N GLU A 149 31.84 15.34 0.41
CA GLU A 149 32.72 16.30 1.07
C GLU A 149 33.31 15.73 2.37
N LYS A 150 32.46 15.13 3.24
CA LYS A 150 32.92 14.48 4.47
C LYS A 150 33.89 13.32 4.16
N LYS A 151 33.66 12.58 3.08
CA LYS A 151 34.59 11.55 2.57
C LYS A 151 35.92 12.15 2.08
N LYS A 152 35.90 13.26 1.34
CA LYS A 152 37.12 13.99 0.90
C LYS A 152 37.92 14.52 2.09
N LEU A 153 37.26 15.18 3.05
CA LEU A 153 37.91 15.70 4.27
C LEU A 153 38.52 14.58 5.12
N LEU A 154 37.77 13.49 5.34
CA LEU A 154 38.29 12.33 6.07
C LEU A 154 39.49 11.70 5.37
N LYS A 155 39.48 11.56 4.04
CA LYS A 155 40.66 11.10 3.28
C LYS A 155 41.86 12.03 3.50
N LYS A 156 41.66 13.36 3.48
CA LYS A 156 42.73 14.34 3.75
C LYS A 156 43.31 14.14 5.16
N LEU A 157 42.46 14.04 6.18
CA LEU A 157 42.89 13.84 7.57
C LEU A 157 43.64 12.50 7.76
N ILE A 158 43.18 11.41 7.14
CA ILE A 158 43.87 10.12 7.16
C ILE A 158 45.25 10.22 6.49
N MET A 159 45.37 10.90 5.34
CA MET A 159 46.65 11.10 4.67
C MET A 159 47.59 12.02 5.45
N GLN A 160 47.06 13.04 6.15
CA GLN A 160 47.85 13.90 7.04
C GLN A 160 48.38 13.11 8.25
N LYS A 161 47.53 12.32 8.91
CA LYS A 161 47.98 11.46 10.03
C LYS A 161 49.00 10.42 9.55
N ALA A 162 48.76 9.74 8.43
CA ALA A 162 49.70 8.75 7.89
C ALA A 162 51.08 9.35 7.55
N ALA A 163 51.13 10.60 7.08
CA ALA A 163 52.39 11.31 6.84
C ALA A 163 53.09 11.73 8.15
N GLU A 164 52.34 12.06 9.20
CA GLU A 164 52.87 12.32 10.54
C GLU A 164 53.38 11.05 11.23
N ASP A 165 52.59 9.97 11.20
CA ASP A 165 52.95 8.64 11.71
C ASP A 165 54.24 8.15 11.03
N LEU A 166 54.33 8.21 9.69
CA LEU A 166 55.53 7.85 8.94
C LEU A 166 56.75 8.71 9.33
N ARG A 167 56.56 10.01 9.57
CA ARG A 167 57.65 10.90 10.03
C ARG A 167 58.08 10.57 11.47
N ASN A 168 57.17 10.10 12.31
CA ASN A 168 57.47 9.72 13.68
C ASN A 168 58.11 8.32 13.76
N GLU A 169 57.67 7.36 12.96
CA GLU A 169 58.34 6.06 12.76
C GLU A 169 59.78 6.28 12.27
N ALA A 170 59.99 7.15 11.27
CA ALA A 170 61.34 7.47 10.78
C ALA A 170 62.27 8.05 11.86
N LYS A 171 61.75 8.88 12.79
CA LYS A 171 62.51 9.36 13.96
C LYS A 171 62.79 8.25 14.97
N GLN A 172 61.79 7.43 15.28
CA GLN A 172 61.93 6.31 16.23
C GLN A 172 62.98 5.32 15.73
N LYS A 173 62.87 4.89 14.46
CA LYS A 173 63.84 4.01 13.79
C LYS A 173 65.26 4.62 13.71
N ALA A 174 65.38 5.94 13.60
CA ALA A 174 66.67 6.63 13.67
C ALA A 174 67.26 6.60 15.09
N ALA A 175 66.47 6.89 16.11
CA ALA A 175 66.90 6.85 17.52
C ALA A 175 67.19 5.42 18.00
N GLU A 176 66.43 4.42 17.54
CA GLU A 176 66.68 3.00 17.77
C GLU A 176 67.98 2.55 17.09
N LYS A 177 68.23 3.00 15.85
CA LYS A 177 69.52 2.76 15.16
C LYS A 177 70.69 3.40 15.91
N GLU A 178 70.54 4.64 16.35
CA GLU A 178 71.57 5.34 17.14
C GLU A 178 71.85 4.63 18.46
N LYS A 179 70.80 4.25 19.20
CA LYS A 179 70.92 3.45 20.42
C LYS A 179 71.61 2.10 20.15
N TYR A 180 71.19 1.36 19.14
CA TYR A 180 71.79 0.07 18.76
C TYR A 180 73.27 0.21 18.37
N ILE A 181 73.65 1.30 17.69
CA ILE A 181 75.06 1.60 17.40
C ILE A 181 75.82 1.87 18.69
N ASN A 182 75.30 2.70 19.60
CA ASN A 182 75.95 3.00 20.88
C ASN A 182 76.08 1.75 21.79
N ASP A 183 75.08 0.86 21.77
CA ASP A 183 75.08 -0.41 22.51
C ASP A 183 76.08 -1.43 21.89
N ARG A 184 76.20 -1.49 20.54
CA ARG A 184 77.12 -2.43 19.83
C ARG A 184 78.56 -1.90 19.73
N VAL A 185 78.77 -0.59 19.69
CA VAL A 185 80.05 0.09 19.45
C VAL A 185 80.45 0.91 20.69
N LEU A 186 81.04 0.21 21.66
CA LEU A 186 81.62 0.84 22.85
C LEU A 186 82.68 1.89 22.48
N HIS A 187 82.62 3.05 23.12
CA HIS A 187 83.56 4.14 22.90
C HIS A 187 85.00 3.71 23.26
N ILE A 188 85.92 3.83 22.30
CA ILE A 188 87.31 3.35 22.43
C ILE A 188 88.10 4.32 23.32
N LYS A 189 88.28 3.93 24.59
CA LYS A 189 89.17 4.65 25.52
C LYS A 189 90.62 4.22 25.32
N THR A 190 91.50 5.18 25.07
CA THR A 190 92.96 4.99 24.93
C THR A 190 93.75 5.47 26.16
N ASP A 191 93.14 6.28 27.00
CA ASP A 191 93.81 6.95 28.12
C ASP A 191 94.33 5.95 29.16
N GLY A 192 95.57 6.18 29.63
CA GLY A 192 96.21 5.35 30.66
C GLY A 192 96.73 3.98 30.21
N LYS A 193 96.56 3.59 28.93
CA LYS A 193 97.06 2.31 28.41
C LYS A 193 98.56 2.34 28.10
N THR A 194 99.23 1.23 28.35
CA THR A 194 100.62 1.00 27.94
C THR A 194 100.75 0.70 26.45
N GLN A 195 101.97 0.80 25.90
CA GLN A 195 102.24 0.54 24.49
C GLN A 195 101.85 -0.89 24.06
N ALA A 196 102.00 -1.89 24.93
CA ALA A 196 101.61 -3.28 24.64
C ALA A 196 100.09 -3.43 24.53
N GLU A 197 99.33 -2.87 25.47
CA GLU A 197 97.86 -2.88 25.47
C GLU A 197 97.28 -2.10 24.28
N LEU A 198 97.95 -1.03 23.85
CA LEU A 198 97.57 -0.29 22.64
C LEU A 198 97.78 -1.11 21.36
N VAL A 199 98.87 -1.89 21.26
CA VAL A 199 99.10 -2.79 20.11
C VAL A 199 98.07 -3.92 20.08
N GLN A 200 97.77 -4.54 21.22
CA GLN A 200 96.73 -5.57 21.33
C GLN A 200 95.35 -5.02 20.94
N LEU A 201 94.97 -3.85 21.47
CA LEU A 201 93.72 -3.17 21.13
C LEU A 201 93.56 -2.93 19.61
N VAL A 202 94.64 -2.55 18.92
CA VAL A 202 94.62 -2.35 17.46
C VAL A 202 94.45 -3.68 16.71
N GLN A 203 95.07 -4.76 17.19
CA GLN A 203 94.91 -6.11 16.61
C GLN A 203 93.47 -6.63 16.79
N ASP A 204 92.91 -6.52 18.01
CA ASP A 204 91.52 -6.89 18.31
C ASP A 204 90.51 -6.11 17.46
N LEU A 205 90.72 -4.80 17.32
CA LEU A 205 89.88 -3.94 16.48
C LEU A 205 90.00 -4.30 15.00
N HIS A 206 91.20 -4.59 14.49
CA HIS A 206 91.39 -5.02 13.10
C HIS A 206 90.69 -6.35 12.83
N GLN A 207 90.86 -7.37 13.70
CA GLN A 207 90.17 -8.65 13.54
C GLN A 207 88.65 -8.49 13.60
N ARG A 208 88.15 -7.63 14.50
CA ARG A 208 86.72 -7.29 14.58
C ARG A 208 86.20 -6.59 13.33
N VAL A 209 87.00 -5.71 12.70
CA VAL A 209 86.64 -5.08 11.42
C VAL A 209 86.51 -6.12 10.31
N SER A 210 87.46 -7.03 10.15
CA SER A 210 87.40 -8.06 9.09
C SER A 210 86.16 -8.96 9.20
N VAL A 211 85.75 -9.35 10.42
CA VAL A 211 84.51 -10.11 10.63
C VAL A 211 83.26 -9.26 10.34
N LEU A 212 83.28 -7.97 10.65
CA LEU A 212 82.18 -7.05 10.33
C LEU A 212 82.07 -6.75 8.83
N GLU A 213 83.17 -6.78 8.09
CA GLU A 213 83.20 -6.64 6.62
C GLU A 213 82.60 -7.88 5.94
N GLU A 214 82.88 -9.09 6.45
CA GLU A 214 82.23 -10.34 6.02
C GLU A 214 80.71 -10.30 6.29
N ASP A 215 80.30 -9.94 7.52
CA ASP A 215 78.90 -9.67 7.92
C ASP A 215 78.20 -8.74 6.90
N VAL A 216 78.84 -7.60 6.58
CA VAL A 216 78.29 -6.59 5.66
C VAL A 216 78.16 -7.12 4.24
N TYR A 217 79.20 -7.76 3.69
CA TYR A 217 79.14 -8.36 2.35
C TYR A 217 77.99 -9.36 2.23
N ASP A 218 77.84 -10.23 3.24
CA ASP A 218 76.83 -11.27 3.25
C ASP A 218 75.40 -10.68 3.36
N TRP A 219 75.23 -9.55 4.06
CA TRP A 219 73.98 -8.77 4.04
C TRP A 219 73.73 -8.06 2.71
N GLU A 220 74.74 -7.43 2.09
CA GLU A 220 74.56 -6.79 0.78
C GLU A 220 74.14 -7.80 -0.30
N ILE A 221 74.73 -9.00 -0.30
CA ILE A 221 74.36 -10.07 -1.25
C ILE A 221 72.92 -10.56 -1.04
N LYS A 222 72.42 -10.58 0.22
CA LYS A 222 71.01 -10.89 0.53
C LYS A 222 70.09 -9.77 0.03
N ILE A 223 70.44 -8.51 0.27
CA ILE A 223 69.68 -7.34 -0.18
C ILE A 223 69.60 -7.30 -1.72
N ARG A 224 70.74 -7.43 -2.44
CA ARG A 224 70.77 -7.46 -3.91
C ARG A 224 69.86 -8.55 -4.52
N LYS A 225 69.77 -9.72 -3.87
CA LYS A 225 68.85 -10.81 -4.29
C LYS A 225 67.39 -10.43 -4.07
N GLN A 226 67.07 -9.83 -2.92
CA GLN A 226 65.72 -9.34 -2.61
C GLN A 226 65.29 -8.20 -3.53
N ASP A 227 66.18 -7.25 -3.85
CA ASP A 227 65.91 -6.17 -4.81
C ASP A 227 65.61 -6.74 -6.21
N PHE A 228 66.33 -7.78 -6.65
CA PHE A 228 66.03 -8.45 -7.92
C PHE A 228 64.65 -9.13 -7.90
N GLU A 229 64.33 -9.87 -6.83
CA GLU A 229 63.02 -10.51 -6.65
C GLU A 229 61.87 -9.49 -6.60
N ILE A 230 62.03 -8.38 -5.88
CA ILE A 230 61.07 -7.28 -5.81
C ILE A 230 60.85 -6.65 -7.20
N ASN A 231 61.90 -6.48 -7.99
CA ASN A 231 61.79 -5.97 -9.36
C ASN A 231 61.06 -6.97 -10.28
N GLU A 232 61.41 -8.26 -10.26
CA GLU A 232 60.68 -9.28 -11.03
C GLU A 232 59.19 -9.36 -10.65
N LEU A 233 58.88 -9.35 -9.34
CA LEU A 233 57.50 -9.36 -8.87
C LEU A 233 56.77 -8.07 -9.27
N THR A 234 57.44 -6.93 -9.26
CA THR A 234 56.87 -5.64 -9.71
C THR A 234 56.54 -5.66 -11.20
N LEU A 235 57.40 -6.22 -12.05
CA LEU A 235 57.12 -6.40 -13.48
C LEU A 235 55.90 -7.31 -13.69
N LYS A 236 55.91 -8.53 -13.12
CA LYS A 236 54.80 -9.50 -13.20
C LYS A 236 53.47 -8.90 -12.70
N VAL A 237 53.52 -8.04 -11.69
CA VAL A 237 52.36 -7.31 -11.14
C VAL A 237 51.89 -6.15 -12.02
N ASN A 238 52.75 -5.55 -12.84
CA ASN A 238 52.36 -4.51 -13.82
C ASN A 238 51.75 -5.16 -15.08
N ASP A 239 52.36 -6.23 -15.58
CA ASP A 239 51.86 -7.01 -16.72
C ASP A 239 50.44 -7.50 -16.46
N THR A 240 50.22 -8.17 -15.32
CA THR A 240 48.91 -8.70 -14.90
C THR A 240 47.88 -7.61 -14.57
N LYS A 241 48.31 -6.36 -14.36
CA LYS A 241 47.42 -5.19 -14.18
C LYS A 241 47.16 -4.43 -15.47
N GLY A 242 47.74 -4.82 -16.60
CA GLY A 242 47.66 -4.08 -17.86
C GLY A 242 48.25 -2.67 -17.74
N LYS A 243 49.37 -2.53 -17.02
CA LYS A 243 50.12 -1.27 -16.88
C LYS A 243 51.40 -1.26 -17.71
N LEU A 244 51.21 -1.42 -19.01
CA LEU A 244 52.15 -1.09 -20.09
C LEU A 244 51.40 -0.22 -21.09
#